data_AF-A0A432JFK7-F1
#
_entry.id   AF-A0A432JFK7-F1
#
_cell.length_a   1.000
_cell.length_b   1.000
_cell.length_c   1.000
_cell.angle_alpha   90.00
_cell.angle_beta   90.00
_cell.angle_gamma   90.00
#
_symmetry.space_group_name_H-M   'P 1'
#
loop_
_entity.id
_entity.type
_entity.pdbx_description
1 polymer ?
#
loop_
_entity_poly.entity_id
_entity_poly.type
_entity_poly.pdbx_seq_one_letter_code
_entity_poly.pdbx_strand_id
1 'polypeptide(L)' 'MLAFLGGTGPEGKGLALRLAAAGEPVIIGSRDAGRAATAAEELLQLAPGTNISGAE' A
#
# COMPACT_ATOMS: atom_id res chain seq x y z
N MET A 1 7.94 2.37 9.66
CA MET A 1 7.69 1.75 8.34
C MET A 1 6.87 0.49 8.58
N LEU A 2 5.71 0.38 7.94
CA LEU A 2 4.78 -0.75 8.12
C LEU A 2 4.62 -1.52 6.81
N ALA A 3 4.49 -2.84 6.89
CA ALA A 3 4.29 -3.70 5.72
C ALA A 3 3.07 -4.60 5.90
N PHE A 4 2.27 -4.73 4.84
CA PHE A 4 1.06 -5.55 4.81
C PHE A 4 1.27 -6.76 3.91
N LEU A 5 1.47 -7.93 4.51
CA LEU A 5 1.52 -9.19 3.76
C LEU A 5 0.12 -9.56 3.26
N GLY A 6 -0.04 -9.67 1.94
CA GLY A 6 -1.37 -9.79 1.34
C GLY A 6 -2.11 -8.45 1.29
N GLY A 7 -1.39 -7.33 1.36
CA GLY A 7 -1.94 -5.98 1.40
C GLY A 7 -2.74 -5.56 0.17
N THR A 8 -2.74 -6.37 -0.90
CA THR A 8 -3.50 -6.12 -2.14
C THR A 8 -5.02 -6.33 -1.98
N GLY A 9 -5.46 -6.97 -0.89
CA GLY A 9 -6.89 -7.13 -0.58
C GLY A 9 -7.55 -5.83 -0.07
N PRO A 10 -8.89 -5.79 0.02
CA PRO A 10 -9.63 -4.59 0.41
C PRO A 10 -9.27 -4.09 1.82
N GLU A 11 -9.12 -4.99 2.79
CA GLU A 11 -8.72 -4.62 4.16
C GLU A 11 -7.28 -4.09 4.21
N GLY A 12 -6.35 -4.77 3.54
CA GLY A 12 -4.95 -4.36 3.45
C GLY A 12 -4.80 -2.97 2.83
N LYS A 13 -5.52 -2.73 1.73
CA LYS A 13 -5.59 -1.41 1.06
C LYS A 13 -6.17 -0.33 1.97
N GLY A 14 -7.27 -0.62 2.68
CA GLY A 14 -7.90 0.35 3.58
C GLY A 14 -7.00 0.73 4.77
N LEU A 15 -6.32 -0.26 5.36
CA LEU A 15 -5.36 -0.02 6.44
C LEU A 15 -4.12 0.74 5.94
N ALA A 16 -3.58 0.35 4.79
CA ALA A 16 -2.47 1.04 4.16
C ALA A 16 -2.79 2.51 3.89
N LEU A 17 -3.95 2.80 3.29
CA LEU A 17 -4.40 4.15 3.02
C LEU A 17 -4.52 4.99 4.29
N ARG A 18 -5.12 4.42 5.35
CA ARG A 18 -5.35 5.13 6.61
C ARG A 18 -4.03 5.48 7.31
N LEU A 19 -3.07 4.57 7.32
CA LEU A 19 -1.77 4.81 7.95
C LEU A 19 -0.89 5.74 7.10
N ALA A 20 -0.92 5.59 5.79
CA ALA A 20 -0.23 6.49 4.86
C ALA A 20 -0.77 7.93 4.95
N ALA A 21 -2.09 8.11 5.06
CA ALA A 21 -2.72 9.40 5.29
C ALA A 21 -2.36 10.01 6.65
N ALA A 22 -1.98 9.19 7.63
CA ALA A 22 -1.45 9.64 8.92
C ALA A 22 0.06 9.99 8.86
N GLY A 23 0.69 9.90 7.69
CA GLY A 23 2.10 10.22 7.47
C GLY A 23 3.08 9.05 7.63
N GLU A 24 2.57 7.84 7.85
CA GLU A 24 3.43 6.65 8.03
C GLU A 24 3.82 6.04 6.67
N PRO A 25 5.12 5.70 6.46
CA PRO A 25 5.54 4.93 5.29
C PRO A 25 4.99 3.51 5.29
N VAL A 26 4.31 3.13 4.19
CA VAL A 26 3.64 1.84 4.03
C VAL A 26 4.19 1.04 2.84
N ILE A 27 4.31 -0.27 3.02
CA ILE A 27 4.61 -1.25 1.98
C ILE A 27 3.43 -2.20 1.79
N ILE A 28 2.99 -2.37 0.56
CA ILE A 28 2.04 -3.40 0.14
C ILE A 28 2.83 -4.63 -0.29
N GLY A 29 2.70 -5.73 0.45
CA GLY A 29 3.37 -7.00 0.15
C GLY A 29 2.45 -7.97 -0.60
N SER A 30 3.00 -8.67 -1.60
CA SER A 30 2.31 -9.69 -2.39
C SER A 30 3.31 -10.61 -3.07
N ARG A 31 3.04 -11.92 -3.06
CA ARG A 31 3.80 -12.93 -3.83
C ARG A 31 3.94 -12.64 -5.34
N ASP A 32 3.14 -11.71 -5.84
CA ASP A 32 3.24 -11.13 -7.17
C ASP A 32 3.58 -9.64 -7.00
N ALA A 33 4.81 -9.26 -7.37
CA ALA A 33 5.31 -7.89 -7.28
C ALA A 33 4.51 -6.90 -8.15
N GLY A 34 3.98 -7.34 -9.29
CA GLY A 34 3.13 -6.52 -10.15
C GLY A 34 1.83 -6.16 -9.46
N ARG A 35 1.21 -7.13 -8.79
CA ARG A 35 0.00 -6.88 -7.98
C ARG A 35 0.26 -5.93 -6.81
N ALA A 36 1.40 -6.03 -6.15
CA ALA A 36 1.78 -5.09 -5.09
C ALA A 36 1.96 -3.67 -5.64
N ALA A 37 2.66 -3.53 -6.77
CA ALA A 37 2.89 -2.24 -7.42
C ALA A 37 1.58 -1.58 -7.86
N THR A 38 0.70 -2.30 -8.56
CA THR A 38 -0.61 -1.78 -8.97
C THR A 38 -1.45 -1.34 -7.77
N ALA A 39 -1.46 -2.13 -6.68
CA ALA A 39 -2.17 -1.75 -5.47
C ALA A 39 -1.58 -0.48 -4.83
N ALA A 40 -0.27 -0.32 -4.79
CA ALA A 40 0.37 0.90 -4.29
C ALA A 40 0.03 2.12 -5.15
N GLU A 41 0.05 1.99 -6.48
CA GLU A 41 -0.33 3.06 -7.41
C GLU A 41 -1.78 3.50 -7.23
N GLU A 42 -2.72 2.56 -7.13
CA GLU A 42 -4.13 2.86 -6.85
C GLU A 42 -4.29 3.66 -5.55
N LEU A 43 -3.56 3.29 -4.49
CA LEU A 43 -3.60 3.99 -3.22
C LEU A 43 -2.98 5.38 -3.29
N LEU A 44 -1.90 5.56 -4.06
CA LEU A 44 -1.28 6.87 -4.30
C LEU A 44 -2.19 7.82 -5.08
N GLN A 45 -3.04 7.30 -5.98
CA GLN A 45 -4.08 8.11 -6.64
C GLN A 45 -5.15 8.60 -5.66
N LEU A 46 -5.48 7.79 -4.64
CA LEU A 46 -6.48 8.13 -3.63
C LEU A 46 -5.93 9.06 -2.53
N ALA A 47 -4.64 8.92 -2.18
CA ALA A 47 -3.97 9.79 -1.22
C ALA A 47 -2.62 10.31 -1.77
N PRO A 48 -2.67 11.31 -2.66
CA PRO A 48 -1.47 11.93 -3.22
C PRO A 48 -0.55 12.50 -2.13
N GLY A 49 0.76 12.38 -2.32
CA GLY A 49 1.77 12.90 -1.37
C GLY A 49 2.03 12.01 -0.16
N THR A 50 1.35 10.86 -0.05
CA THR A 50 1.68 9.84 0.95
C THR A 50 2.83 8.94 0.49
N ASN A 51 3.40 8.16 1.41
CA ASN A 51 4.50 7.25 1.13
C ASN A 51 4.02 5.80 1.14
N ILE A 52 3.65 5.30 -0.04
CA ILE A 52 3.15 3.94 -0.26
C ILE A 52 3.97 3.30 -1.38
N SER A 53 4.45 2.08 -1.16
CA SER A 53 5.24 1.31 -2.14
C SER A 53 4.77 -0.15 -2.22
N GLY A 54 5.06 -0.82 -3.33
CA GLY A 54 4.80 -2.26 -3.51
C GLY A 54 6.08 -3.08 -3.44
N ALA A 55 6.01 -4.26 -2.83
CA ALA A 55 7.10 -5.23 -2.75
C ALA A 55 6.59 -6.69 -2.87
N GLU A 56 7.47 -7.60 -3.29
CA GLU A 56 7.22 -9.05 -3.30
C GLU A 56 7.09 -9.64 -1.88
#